data_AF-A0A832MGX0-F1
#
_entry.id   AF-A0A832MGX0-F1
#
_cell.length_a   1.000
_cell.length_b   1.000
_cell.length_c   1.000
_cell.angle_alpha   90.00
_cell.angle_beta   90.00
_cell.angle_gamma   90.00
#
_symmetry.space_group_name_H-M   'P 1'
#
loop_
_entity.id
_entity.type
_entity.pdbx_description
1 polymer ?
#
loop_
_entity_poly.entity_id
_entity_poly.type
_entity_poly.pdbx_seq_one_letter_code
_entity_poly.pdbx_strand_id
1 'polypeptide(L)'
;MCQVNESPASNAQTPEHLRQAWKDAPMKWYAQLVGYCYPVLLGVLLVKNLVERMWDCVLPDGSKNPALRPDAWQARALSYIEAVLYVAFFQLGHPWFPVAWLALKIAGNWQRWSQTGNVNNGIPAGTAIFNVFMIGNAILILHSYVGYKIIVWMGTGRWLRAFWAPLLIVALSILLYHWLAQFRKTAP
;
A
#
# COMPACT_ATOMS: atom_id res chain seq x y z
N MET A 1 14.29 -49.89 -17.13
CA MET A 1 13.88 -48.48 -17.35
C MET A 1 13.22 -47.98 -16.07
N CYS A 2 13.89 -47.01 -15.45
CA CYS A 2 13.56 -46.10 -14.34
C CYS A 2 12.52 -46.51 -13.28
N GLN A 3 13.01 -46.91 -12.09
CA GLN A 3 12.30 -46.69 -10.84
C GLN A 3 12.47 -45.23 -10.40
N VAL A 4 11.36 -44.52 -10.23
CA VAL A 4 11.32 -43.16 -9.68
C VAL A 4 11.26 -43.30 -8.16
N ASN A 5 12.35 -42.92 -7.48
CA ASN A 5 12.37 -42.74 -6.03
C ASN A 5 11.55 -41.50 -5.68
N GLU A 6 10.36 -41.70 -5.10
CA GLU A 6 9.61 -40.62 -4.46
C GLU A 6 10.32 -40.26 -3.14
N SER A 7 11.02 -39.12 -3.15
CA SER A 7 11.52 -38.49 -1.94
C SER A 7 10.31 -38.03 -1.11
N PRO A 8 10.16 -38.44 0.16
CA PRO A 8 9.06 -37.97 0.98
C PRO A 8 9.26 -36.47 1.18
N ALA A 9 8.31 -35.70 0.63
CA ALA A 9 8.19 -34.28 0.81
C ALA A 9 8.33 -33.97 2.31
N SER A 10 9.40 -33.23 2.63
CA SER A 10 9.63 -32.62 3.93
C SER A 10 8.37 -31.85 4.31
N ASN A 11 7.55 -32.46 5.15
CA ASN A 11 6.46 -31.83 5.86
C ASN A 11 7.03 -30.60 6.57
N ALA A 12 6.78 -29.42 6.02
CA ALA A 12 6.99 -28.15 6.70
C ALA A 12 5.95 -27.99 7.83
N GLN A 13 5.87 -28.97 8.72
CA GLN A 13 5.22 -28.82 10.01
C GLN A 13 6.09 -27.87 10.80
N THR A 14 5.71 -26.60 10.79
CA THR A 14 6.27 -25.62 11.71
C THR A 14 6.05 -26.18 13.11
N PRO A 15 7.13 -26.49 13.86
CA PRO A 15 7.02 -27.21 15.13
C PRO A 15 6.04 -26.49 16.07
N GLU A 16 5.13 -27.24 16.70
CA GLU A 16 4.10 -26.64 17.58
C GLU A 16 4.71 -25.80 18.71
N HIS A 17 5.91 -26.15 19.17
CA HIS A 17 6.65 -25.37 20.17
C HIS A 17 7.00 -23.96 19.68
N LEU A 18 7.28 -23.78 18.38
CA LEU A 18 7.47 -22.44 17.81
C LEU A 18 6.15 -21.69 17.83
N ARG A 19 5.05 -22.33 17.43
CA ARG A 19 3.69 -21.75 17.41
C ARG A 19 3.24 -21.28 18.80
N GLN A 20 3.59 -22.03 19.85
CA GLN A 20 3.35 -21.68 21.25
C GLN A 20 4.20 -20.48 21.69
N ALA A 21 5.49 -20.45 21.33
CA ALA A 21 6.39 -19.33 21.65
C ALA A 21 5.93 -17.98 21.07
N TRP A 22 5.17 -17.97 19.96
CA TRP A 22 4.53 -16.76 19.43
C TRP A 22 3.35 -16.26 20.28
N LYS A 23 2.65 -17.15 20.99
CA LYS A 23 1.54 -16.80 21.89
C LYS A 23 2.04 -16.25 23.21
N ASP A 24 3.18 -16.76 23.70
CA ASP A 24 3.70 -16.47 25.04
C ASP A 24 4.76 -15.36 25.06
N ALA A 25 5.26 -14.94 23.89
CA ALA A 25 6.12 -13.75 23.82
C ALA A 25 5.29 -12.53 24.27
N PRO A 26 5.70 -11.81 25.35
CA PRO A 26 4.96 -10.65 25.80
C PRO A 26 4.85 -9.69 24.62
N MET A 27 3.62 -9.47 24.15
CA MET A 27 3.31 -8.55 23.07
C MET A 27 3.83 -7.18 23.48
N LYS A 28 5.03 -6.88 22.98
CA LYS A 28 5.73 -5.65 23.25
C LYS A 28 4.88 -4.52 22.67
N TRP A 29 4.12 -3.85 23.53
CA TRP A 29 3.19 -2.77 23.16
C TRP A 29 3.85 -1.72 22.26
N TYR A 30 5.15 -1.48 22.42
CA TYR A 30 5.93 -0.59 21.57
C TYR A 30 6.00 -1.07 20.11
N ALA A 31 6.02 -2.38 19.84
CA ALA A 31 6.04 -2.92 18.49
C ALA A 31 4.74 -2.63 17.77
N GLN A 32 3.61 -2.73 18.49
CA GLN A 32 2.29 -2.34 17.98
C GLN A 32 2.28 -0.86 17.60
N LEU A 33 2.68 0.03 18.51
CA LEU A 33 2.74 1.46 18.22
C LEU A 33 3.59 1.77 16.99
N VAL A 34 4.81 1.25 16.91
CA VAL A 34 5.70 1.52 15.77
C VAL A 34 5.10 0.99 14.46
N GLY A 35 4.54 -0.22 14.48
CA GLY A 35 3.94 -0.83 13.30
C GLY A 35 2.69 -0.10 12.78
N TYR A 36 1.85 0.43 13.67
CA TYR A 36 0.67 1.23 13.30
C TYR A 36 1.02 2.68 12.93
N CYS A 37 2.00 3.29 13.60
CA CYS A 37 2.46 4.64 13.27
C CYS A 37 3.18 4.70 11.93
N TYR A 38 3.92 3.65 11.54
CA TYR A 38 4.67 3.62 10.28
C TYR A 38 3.80 3.94 9.03
N PRO A 39 2.74 3.20 8.70
CA PRO A 39 1.94 3.48 7.50
C PRO A 39 1.14 4.78 7.64
N VAL A 40 0.72 5.16 8.85
CA VAL A 40 -0.04 6.40 9.10
C VAL A 40 0.83 7.64 8.84
N LEU A 41 2.05 7.68 9.38
CA LEU A 41 2.91 8.86 9.29
C LEU A 41 3.70 8.88 7.98
N LEU A 42 4.42 7.79 7.68
CA LEU A 42 5.30 7.72 6.52
C LEU A 42 4.55 7.27 5.26
N GLY A 43 3.72 6.24 5.38
CA GLY A 43 2.97 5.68 4.24
C GLY A 43 2.03 6.72 3.62
N VAL A 44 1.14 7.32 4.41
CA VAL A 44 0.17 8.32 3.91
C VAL A 44 0.89 9.56 3.35
N LEU A 45 1.97 10.03 3.99
CA LEU A 45 2.72 11.19 3.49
C LEU A 45 3.36 10.92 2.13
N LEU A 46 4.02 9.77 1.96
CA LEU A 46 4.65 9.38 0.71
C LEU A 46 3.63 9.12 -0.40
N VAL A 47 2.54 8.39 -0.08
CA VAL A 47 1.45 8.13 -1.02
C VAL A 47 0.81 9.44 -1.47
N LYS A 48 0.55 10.37 -0.55
CA LYS A 48 0.00 11.70 -0.89
C LYS A 48 0.91 12.41 -1.89
N ASN A 49 2.19 12.57 -1.58
CA ASN A 49 3.14 13.29 -2.43
C ASN A 49 3.27 12.64 -3.81
N LEU A 50 3.28 11.31 -3.87
CA LEU A 50 3.34 10.56 -5.11
C LEU A 50 2.06 10.73 -5.94
N VAL A 51 0.89 10.60 -5.31
CA VAL A 51 -0.41 10.74 -5.98
C VAL A 51 -0.61 12.16 -6.49
N GLU A 52 -0.30 13.18 -5.69
CA GLU A 52 -0.34 14.59 -6.13
C GLU A 52 0.58 14.80 -7.34
N ARG A 53 1.78 14.21 -7.31
CA ARG A 53 2.70 14.29 -8.45
C ARG A 53 2.18 13.59 -9.70
N MET A 54 1.58 12.40 -9.55
CA MET A 54 0.97 11.68 -10.67
C MET A 54 -0.20 12.47 -11.27
N TRP A 55 -1.01 13.12 -10.44
CA TRP A 55 -2.06 14.02 -10.92
C TRP A 55 -1.51 15.19 -11.72
N ASP A 56 -0.44 15.81 -11.25
CA ASP A 56 0.21 16.92 -11.97
C ASP A 56 0.87 16.48 -13.29
N CYS A 57 1.26 15.20 -13.43
CA CYS A 57 1.75 14.64 -14.69
C CYS A 57 0.62 14.34 -15.68
N VAL A 58 -0.59 14.05 -15.18
CA VAL A 58 -1.77 13.75 -16.01
C VAL A 58 -2.43 15.05 -16.51
N LEU A 59 -2.50 16.07 -15.66
CA LEU A 59 -3.01 17.39 -16.00
C LEU A 59 -2.22 18.46 -15.22
N PRO A 60 -1.77 19.56 -15.85
CA PRO A 60 -1.19 20.69 -15.14
C PRO A 60 -2.11 21.17 -14.02
N ASP A 61 -1.57 21.32 -12.81
CA ASP A 61 -2.31 21.66 -11.58
C ASP A 61 -3.48 20.70 -11.24
N GLY A 62 -3.47 19.48 -11.77
CA GLY A 62 -4.50 18.46 -11.55
C GLY A 62 -4.66 18.08 -10.07
N SER A 63 -3.59 18.19 -9.26
CA SER A 63 -3.67 17.97 -7.82
C SER A 63 -4.54 18.99 -7.08
N LYS A 64 -4.70 20.19 -7.63
CA LYS A 64 -5.45 21.32 -7.06
C LYS A 64 -6.80 21.54 -7.72
N ASN A 65 -7.09 20.87 -8.83
CA ASN A 65 -8.30 21.10 -9.60
C ASN A 65 -9.53 20.48 -8.88
N PRO A 66 -10.48 21.30 -8.38
CA PRO A 66 -11.65 20.81 -7.65
C PRO A 66 -12.64 20.04 -8.54
N ALA A 67 -12.62 20.26 -9.85
CA ALA A 67 -13.44 19.48 -10.78
C ALA A 67 -12.97 18.01 -10.87
N LEU A 68 -11.67 17.78 -10.69
CA LEU A 68 -11.07 16.44 -10.70
C LEU A 68 -11.13 15.76 -9.34
N ARG A 69 -10.87 16.53 -8.27
CA ARG A 69 -10.81 16.04 -6.89
C ARG A 69 -11.74 16.86 -6.00
N PRO A 70 -13.07 16.70 -6.13
CA PRO A 70 -13.98 17.22 -5.13
C PRO A 70 -13.62 16.57 -3.79
N ASP A 71 -13.44 17.40 -2.77
CA ASP A 71 -13.17 16.96 -1.39
C ASP A 71 -11.86 16.17 -1.18
N ALA A 72 -10.73 16.75 -1.60
CA ALA A 72 -9.39 16.18 -1.35
C ALA A 72 -9.10 15.84 0.13
N TRP A 73 -9.79 16.49 1.08
CA TRP A 73 -9.68 16.19 2.51
C TRP A 73 -10.29 14.83 2.88
N GLN A 74 -11.40 14.42 2.25
CA GLN A 74 -12.02 13.11 2.50
C GLN A 74 -11.11 11.98 2.07
N ALA A 75 -10.48 12.11 0.90
CA ALA A 75 -9.50 11.15 0.41
C ALA A 75 -8.31 11.00 1.38
N ARG A 76 -7.87 12.10 1.99
CA ARG A 76 -6.79 12.09 2.98
C ARG A 76 -7.22 11.42 4.28
N ALA A 77 -8.38 11.77 4.82
CA ALA A 77 -8.93 11.15 6.02
C ALA A 77 -9.11 9.63 5.84
N LEU A 78 -9.67 9.23 4.69
CA LEU A 78 -9.85 7.83 4.33
C LEU A 78 -8.49 7.09 4.27
N SER A 79 -7.44 7.71 3.73
CA SER A 79 -6.10 7.10 3.67
C SER A 79 -5.53 6.78 5.04
N TYR A 80 -5.76 7.63 6.06
CA TYR A 80 -5.33 7.36 7.43
C TYR A 80 -6.10 6.20 8.07
N ILE A 81 -7.43 6.17 7.87
CA ILE A 81 -8.28 5.09 8.37
C ILE A 81 -7.88 3.76 7.73
N GLU A 82 -7.66 3.75 6.42
CA GLU A 82 -7.24 2.57 5.68
C GLU A 82 -5.86 2.07 6.09
N ALA A 83 -4.91 2.98 6.33
CA ALA A 83 -3.58 2.62 6.80
C ALA A 83 -3.66 1.76 8.06
N VAL A 84 -4.49 2.16 9.03
CA VAL A 84 -4.74 1.45 10.30
C VAL A 84 -5.51 0.16 10.07
N LEU A 85 -6.63 0.22 9.32
CA LEU A 85 -7.46 -0.95 9.05
C LEU A 85 -6.68 -2.07 8.37
N TYR A 86 -5.88 -1.75 7.35
CA TYR A 86 -5.09 -2.76 6.64
C TYR A 86 -4.09 -3.47 7.57
N VAL A 87 -3.41 -2.74 8.47
CA VAL A 87 -2.54 -3.36 9.48
C VAL A 87 -3.33 -4.30 10.38
N ALA A 88 -4.50 -3.86 10.87
CA ALA A 88 -5.36 -4.66 11.73
C ALA A 88 -5.83 -5.96 11.04
N PHE A 89 -6.30 -5.88 9.80
CA PHE A 89 -6.72 -7.06 9.04
C PHE A 89 -5.56 -8.02 8.73
N PHE A 90 -4.35 -7.51 8.50
CA PHE A 90 -3.16 -8.37 8.39
C PHE A 90 -2.84 -9.08 9.70
N GLN A 91 -3.00 -8.42 10.86
CA GLN A 91 -2.82 -9.06 12.16
C GLN A 91 -3.88 -10.12 12.46
N LEU A 92 -5.13 -9.89 12.06
CA LEU A 92 -6.23 -10.84 12.22
C LEU A 92 -6.14 -12.04 11.25
N GLY A 93 -5.14 -12.10 10.38
CA GLY A 93 -4.99 -13.20 9.43
C GLY A 93 -5.98 -13.14 8.26
N HIS A 94 -6.52 -11.95 7.96
CA HIS A 94 -7.44 -11.71 6.85
C HIS A 94 -6.80 -10.83 5.77
N PRO A 95 -5.71 -11.28 5.11
CA PRO A 95 -5.00 -10.48 4.10
C PRO A 95 -5.82 -10.23 2.82
N TRP A 96 -6.95 -10.91 2.65
CA TRP A 96 -7.87 -10.72 1.54
C TRP A 96 -8.71 -9.44 1.67
N PHE A 97 -8.89 -8.90 2.89
CA PHE A 97 -9.75 -7.74 3.11
C PHE A 97 -9.29 -6.49 2.35
N PRO A 98 -8.00 -6.08 2.37
CA PRO A 98 -7.53 -4.94 1.56
C PRO A 98 -7.81 -5.09 0.07
N VAL A 99 -7.76 -6.33 -0.45
CA VAL A 99 -8.03 -6.64 -1.86
C VAL A 99 -9.53 -6.53 -2.17
N ALA A 100 -10.38 -7.12 -1.31
CA ALA A 100 -11.84 -7.03 -1.46
C ALA A 100 -12.32 -5.58 -1.34
N TRP A 101 -11.76 -4.82 -0.40
CA TRP A 101 -12.04 -3.40 -0.23
C TRP A 101 -11.62 -2.58 -1.46
N LEU A 102 -10.45 -2.85 -2.03
CA LEU A 102 -10.00 -2.23 -3.26
C LEU A 102 -10.94 -2.54 -4.43
N ALA A 103 -11.37 -3.80 -4.58
CA ALA A 103 -12.31 -4.21 -5.62
C ALA A 103 -13.66 -3.46 -5.49
N LEU A 104 -14.17 -3.31 -4.27
CA LEU A 104 -15.40 -2.55 -4.01
C LEU A 104 -15.25 -1.07 -4.41
N LYS A 105 -14.12 -0.44 -4.07
CA LYS A 105 -13.84 0.94 -4.46
C LYS A 105 -13.76 1.11 -5.98
N ILE A 106 -13.15 0.16 -6.67
CA ILE A 106 -13.08 0.14 -8.14
C ILE A 106 -14.49 0.04 -8.72
N ALA A 107 -15.29 -0.91 -8.24
CA ALA A 107 -16.67 -1.10 -8.70
C ALA A 107 -17.51 0.17 -8.50
N GLY A 108 -17.42 0.83 -7.34
CA GLY A 108 -18.15 2.06 -7.04
C GLY A 108 -17.74 3.27 -7.89
N ASN A 109 -16.52 3.29 -8.44
CA ASN A 109 -16.03 4.38 -9.28
C ASN A 109 -15.99 4.04 -10.78
N TRP A 110 -16.28 2.79 -11.16
CA TRP A 110 -16.17 2.31 -12.53
C TRP A 110 -16.99 3.14 -13.53
N GLN A 111 -18.26 3.41 -13.18
CA GLN A 111 -19.15 4.23 -14.02
C GLN A 111 -18.66 5.68 -14.16
N ARG A 112 -18.11 6.26 -13.08
CA ARG A 112 -17.56 7.61 -13.13
C ARG A 112 -16.37 7.67 -14.09
N TRP A 113 -15.46 6.70 -14.01
CA TRP A 113 -14.28 6.67 -14.88
C TRP A 113 -14.60 6.39 -16.34
N SER A 114 -15.61 5.56 -16.63
CA SER A 114 -16.05 5.29 -18.00
C SER A 114 -16.72 6.50 -18.66
N GLN A 115 -17.38 7.35 -17.88
CA GLN A 115 -18.05 8.56 -18.37
C GLN A 115 -17.10 9.77 -18.58
N THR A 116 -15.94 9.81 -17.90
CA THR A 116 -14.94 10.90 -18.03
C THR A 116 -14.13 10.90 -19.34
N GLY A 117 -14.51 10.11 -20.35
CA GLY A 117 -13.76 9.95 -21.60
C GLY A 117 -13.85 11.08 -22.64
N ASN A 118 -14.53 12.20 -22.35
CA ASN A 118 -14.66 13.28 -23.34
C ASN A 118 -13.45 14.22 -23.26
N VAL A 119 -12.39 13.88 -24.01
CA VAL A 119 -11.10 14.60 -24.11
C VAL A 119 -11.27 16.09 -24.45
N ASN A 120 -12.42 16.47 -25.02
CA ASN A 120 -12.73 17.84 -25.45
C ASN A 120 -12.95 18.85 -24.30
N ASN A 121 -13.06 18.40 -23.04
CA ASN A 121 -13.38 19.29 -21.90
C ASN A 121 -12.20 19.53 -20.93
N GLY A 122 -10.97 19.15 -21.28
CA GLY A 122 -9.82 19.27 -20.38
C GLY A 122 -9.83 18.30 -19.20
N ILE A 123 -10.63 17.22 -19.29
CA ILE A 123 -10.71 16.14 -18.31
C ILE A 123 -9.81 14.99 -18.81
N PRO A 124 -8.90 14.46 -17.98
CA PRO A 124 -8.02 13.37 -18.38
C PRO A 124 -8.79 12.07 -18.60
N ALA A 125 -8.26 11.23 -19.48
CA ALA A 125 -8.86 9.93 -19.80
C ALA A 125 -9.12 9.11 -18.52
N GLY A 126 -10.27 8.43 -18.47
CA GLY A 126 -10.65 7.60 -17.32
C GLY A 126 -9.62 6.53 -16.95
N THR A 127 -8.85 6.05 -17.93
CA THR A 127 -7.72 5.12 -17.72
C THR A 127 -6.58 5.73 -16.91
N ALA A 128 -6.25 7.01 -17.13
CA ALA A 128 -5.25 7.72 -16.34
C ALA A 128 -5.71 7.88 -14.89
N ILE A 129 -6.96 8.28 -14.69
CA ILE A 129 -7.57 8.42 -13.34
C ILE A 129 -7.55 7.07 -12.60
N PHE A 130 -7.95 6.00 -13.27
CA PHE A 130 -7.90 4.63 -12.75
C PHE A 130 -6.48 4.23 -12.33
N ASN A 131 -5.48 4.47 -13.18
CA ASN A 131 -4.09 4.12 -12.90
C ASN A 131 -3.53 4.87 -11.68
N VAL A 132 -3.78 6.18 -11.58
CA VAL A 132 -3.35 6.98 -10.42
C VAL A 132 -4.00 6.47 -9.13
N PHE A 133 -5.30 6.16 -9.18
CA PHE A 133 -6.03 5.58 -8.05
C PHE A 133 -5.47 4.22 -7.62
N MET A 134 -5.25 3.32 -8.59
CA MET A 134 -4.73 1.97 -8.33
C MET A 134 -3.33 1.99 -7.72
N ILE A 135 -2.42 2.79 -8.29
CA ILE A 135 -1.04 2.92 -7.79
C ILE A 135 -1.04 3.47 -6.36
N GLY A 136 -1.84 4.50 -6.08
CA GLY A 136 -1.95 5.07 -4.73
C GLY A 136 -2.40 4.05 -3.69
N ASN A 137 -3.45 3.27 -3.98
CA ASN A 137 -3.94 2.23 -3.06
C ASN A 137 -2.94 1.08 -2.91
N ALA A 138 -2.30 0.63 -4.00
CA ALA A 138 -1.33 -0.45 -3.96
C ALA A 138 -0.13 -0.10 -3.06
N ILE A 139 0.39 1.13 -3.15
CA ILE A 139 1.49 1.59 -2.32
C ILE A 139 1.06 1.74 -0.86
N LEU A 140 -0.17 2.22 -0.60
CA LEU A 140 -0.70 2.28 0.77
C LEU A 140 -0.81 0.89 1.40
N ILE A 141 -1.35 -0.10 0.67
CA ILE A 141 -1.44 -1.50 1.12
C ILE A 141 -0.04 -2.06 1.40
N LEU A 142 0.95 -1.77 0.53
CA LEU A 142 2.33 -2.17 0.74
C LEU A 142 2.92 -1.59 2.03
N HIS A 143 2.73 -0.28 2.29
CA HIS A 143 3.17 0.34 3.54
C HIS A 143 2.48 -0.26 4.76
N SER A 144 1.17 -0.53 4.71
CA SER A 144 0.45 -1.19 5.80
C SER A 144 0.92 -2.63 6.03
N TYR A 145 1.23 -3.37 4.96
CA TYR A 145 1.82 -4.71 5.08
C TYR A 145 3.19 -4.68 5.77
N VAL A 146 4.03 -3.70 5.42
CA VAL A 146 5.31 -3.47 6.08
C VAL A 146 5.11 -3.08 7.55
N GLY A 147 4.12 -2.23 7.84
CA GLY A 147 3.69 -1.90 9.21
C GLY A 147 3.39 -3.15 10.04
N TYR A 148 2.57 -4.06 9.49
CA TYR A 148 2.32 -5.38 10.09
C TYR A 148 3.61 -6.20 10.28
N LYS A 149 4.48 -6.26 9.27
CA LYS A 149 5.75 -7.01 9.36
C LYS A 149 6.72 -6.44 10.39
N ILE A 150 6.73 -5.13 10.60
CA ILE A 150 7.50 -4.49 11.67
C ILE A 150 7.06 -5.05 13.03
N ILE A 151 5.76 -5.17 13.28
CA ILE A 151 5.20 -5.72 14.53
C ILE A 151 5.73 -7.15 14.74
N VAL A 152 5.64 -7.98 13.70
CA VAL A 152 6.11 -9.38 13.72
C VAL A 152 7.62 -9.47 13.95
N TRP A 153 8.42 -8.66 13.26
CA TRP A 153 9.88 -8.72 13.36
C TRP A 153 10.41 -8.15 14.67
N MET A 154 9.82 -7.08 15.20
CA MET A 154 10.16 -6.55 16.52
C MET A 154 9.75 -7.52 17.64
N GLY A 155 8.60 -8.18 17.50
CA GLY A 155 8.14 -9.22 18.44
C GLY A 155 9.08 -10.43 18.48
N THR A 156 9.66 -10.80 17.35
CA THR A 156 10.63 -11.92 17.24
C THR A 156 12.09 -11.55 17.45
N GLY A 157 12.39 -10.31 17.85
CA GLY A 157 13.77 -9.85 18.06
C GLY A 157 14.58 -9.69 16.76
N ARG A 158 13.95 -9.74 15.59
CA ARG A 158 14.58 -9.56 14.27
C ARG A 158 14.63 -8.08 13.88
N TRP A 159 15.21 -7.27 14.75
CA TRP A 159 15.29 -5.81 14.64
C TRP A 159 15.91 -5.32 13.32
N LEU A 160 16.94 -6.03 12.84
CA LEU A 160 17.62 -5.67 11.60
C LEU A 160 16.65 -5.64 10.41
N ARG A 161 15.74 -6.62 10.32
CA ARG A 161 14.71 -6.65 9.26
C ARG A 161 13.62 -5.62 9.49
N ALA A 162 13.25 -5.37 10.75
CA ALA A 162 12.31 -4.31 11.12
C ALA A 162 12.81 -2.91 10.75
N PHE A 163 14.13 -2.72 10.61
CA PHE A 163 14.72 -1.46 10.18
C PHE A 163 14.94 -1.38 8.67
N TRP A 164 15.62 -2.37 8.07
CA TRP A 164 16.00 -2.29 6.66
C TRP A 164 14.85 -2.42 5.68
N ALA A 165 13.84 -3.24 5.99
CA ALA A 165 12.70 -3.41 5.08
C ALA A 165 11.88 -2.12 4.90
N PRO A 166 11.43 -1.41 5.96
CA PRO A 166 10.75 -0.13 5.75
C PRO A 166 11.67 0.92 5.13
N LEU A 167 12.96 0.95 5.47
CA LEU A 167 13.90 1.88 4.86
C LEU A 167 13.99 1.67 3.34
N LEU A 168 14.08 0.41 2.89
CA LEU A 168 14.13 0.07 1.48
C LEU A 168 12.83 0.48 0.76
N ILE A 169 11.67 0.22 1.36
CA ILE A 169 10.38 0.59 0.76
C ILE A 169 10.27 2.13 0.66
N VAL A 170 10.66 2.86 1.69
CA VAL A 170 10.71 4.34 1.65
C VAL A 170 11.65 4.82 0.54
N ALA A 171 12.85 4.23 0.44
CA ALA A 171 13.81 4.58 -0.59
C ALA A 171 13.26 4.33 -2.01
N LEU A 172 12.58 3.21 -2.23
CA LEU A 172 11.93 2.89 -3.50
C LEU A 172 10.79 3.87 -3.82
N SER A 173 9.97 4.25 -2.84
CA SER A 173 8.91 5.24 -3.02
C SER A 173 9.48 6.62 -3.39
N ILE A 174 10.60 7.01 -2.79
CA ILE A 174 11.31 8.26 -3.11
C ILE A 174 11.92 8.20 -4.51
N LEU A 175 12.54 7.07 -4.87
CA LEU A 175 13.09 6.87 -6.21
C LEU A 175 12.00 6.94 -7.28
N LEU A 176 10.85 6.32 -7.04
CA LEU A 176 9.69 6.40 -7.92
C LEU A 176 9.19 7.84 -8.05
N TYR A 177 9.13 8.59 -6.94
CA TYR A 177 8.76 10.00 -6.95
C TYR A 177 9.71 10.84 -7.82
N HIS A 178 11.02 10.67 -7.67
CA HIS A 178 12.01 11.38 -8.47
C HIS A 178 11.98 10.98 -9.94
N TRP A 179 11.76 9.70 -10.23
CA TRP A 179 11.61 9.20 -11.59
C TRP A 179 10.38 9.84 -12.27
N LEU A 180 9.22 9.85 -11.60
CA LEU A 180 8.03 10.56 -12.09
C LEU A 180 8.28 12.06 -12.29
N ALA A 181 9.13 12.67 -11.45
CA ALA A 181 9.44 14.09 -11.56
C ALA A 181 10.15 14.46 -12.87
N GLN A 182 10.82 13.51 -13.53
CA GLN A 182 11.46 13.72 -14.82
C GLN A 182 10.44 13.90 -15.95
N PHE A 183 9.35 13.14 -15.93
CA PHE A 183 8.31 13.19 -16.98
C PHE A 183 7.46 14.46 -16.95
N ARG A 184 7.39 15.17 -15.82
CA ARG A 184 6.74 16.49 -15.74
C ARG A 184 7.46 17.53 -16.60
N LYS A 185 8.79 17.44 -16.78
CA LYS A 185 9.57 18.44 -17.54
C LYS A 185 9.38 18.32 -19.06
N THR A 186 8.80 17.22 -19.52
CA THR A 186 8.63 16.90 -20.95
C THR A 186 7.19 17.01 -21.44
N ALA A 187 6.24 17.36 -20.57
CA ALA A 187 4.88 17.68 -20.98
C ALA A 187 4.86 19.13 -21.52
N PRO A 188 4.42 19.36 -22.78
CA PRO A 188 4.39 20.68 -23.41
C PRO A 188 3.44 21.66 -22.71
#